data_AF-A0AAU3PSZ4-F1
#
_entry.id   AF-A0AAU3PSZ4-F1
#
_cell.length_a   1.000
_cell.length_b   1.000
_cell.length_c   1.000
_cell.angle_alpha   90.00
_cell.angle_beta   90.00
_cell.angle_gamma   90.00
#
_symmetry.space_group_name_H-M   'P 1'
#
loop_
_entity.id
_entity.type
_entity.pdbx_description
1 polymer ?
#
loop_
_entity_poly.entity_id
_entity_poly.type
_entity_poly.pdbx_seq_one_letter_code
_entity_poly.pdbx_strand_id
1 'polypeptide(L)'
;MNHKKGISRADRPAERDQRIRELRELGATYQQIRATLGLTAREIDSVLGEAATLASDGHSQSEIARRIGLPRSTVQRMFASTAQLRPTARMNLAAGLAVDMYGLQLDVLALFLNMDLPHVYELAKQLRKAGVVRALFDQPPGPKWLVPTSSTAATHLGWVPATTWSPPPKDAGHYRAVAQARVMLAGTDLDAWISERRLRHEAEIEARDRRGRRTGSIGHIHDGRFHGVVDGTYGWWAVEVELSSKSPSNMDKALRGAIWTARDARLIGLLYLFSTSEVADNVLAAVDRLPPQLAELDMQLVLRDFDRDWASFTTHRHAIRTSRSADSGPLTPTTSRKDLP
;
A
#
# COMPACT_ATOMS: atom_id res chain seq x y z
N MET A 1 6.84 47.83 -34.46
CA MET A 1 6.17 46.60 -34.93
C MET A 1 7.02 45.41 -34.52
N ASN A 2 6.52 44.62 -33.56
CA ASN A 2 7.19 43.44 -33.01
C ASN A 2 6.97 42.23 -33.93
N HIS A 3 8.04 41.70 -34.52
CA HIS A 3 7.99 40.38 -35.15
C HIS A 3 8.24 39.29 -34.09
N LYS A 4 7.15 38.74 -33.55
CA LYS A 4 7.13 37.43 -32.89
C LYS A 4 7.46 36.36 -33.93
N LYS A 5 8.70 35.83 -33.92
CA LYS A 5 9.00 34.56 -34.60
C LYS A 5 8.47 33.43 -33.72
N GLY A 6 7.38 32.82 -34.19
CA GLY A 6 6.76 31.65 -33.58
C GLY A 6 7.70 30.44 -33.60
N ILE A 7 7.94 29.89 -32.42
CA ILE A 7 8.47 28.55 -32.21
C ILE A 7 7.36 27.59 -32.60
N SER A 8 7.48 26.90 -33.74
CA SER A 8 6.58 25.80 -34.12
C SER A 8 7.26 24.85 -35.10
N ARG A 9 7.78 23.75 -34.55
CA ARG A 9 7.54 22.38 -35.02
C ARG A 9 8.23 21.45 -34.03
N ALA A 10 7.46 20.54 -33.43
CA ALA A 10 7.99 19.48 -32.60
C ALA A 10 9.08 18.73 -33.39
N ASP A 11 10.32 18.76 -32.88
CA ASP A 11 11.45 18.01 -33.40
C ASP A 11 11.02 16.55 -33.57
N ARG A 12 11.06 16.05 -34.82
CA ARG A 12 10.91 14.61 -35.02
C ARG A 12 12.07 13.93 -34.29
N PRO A 13 11.82 12.83 -33.53
CA PRO A 13 12.88 12.13 -32.81
C PRO A 13 14.12 11.85 -33.66
N ALA A 14 13.93 11.49 -34.93
CA ALA A 14 15.02 11.27 -35.89
C ALA A 14 15.86 12.53 -36.20
N GLU A 15 15.24 13.70 -36.32
CA GLU A 15 15.93 14.97 -36.59
C GLU A 15 16.73 15.41 -35.35
N ARG A 16 16.17 15.22 -34.16
CA ARG A 16 16.86 15.44 -32.89
C ARG A 16 18.07 14.53 -32.71
N ASP A 17 17.89 13.24 -32.97
CA ASP A 17 18.96 12.23 -32.83
C ASP A 17 20.09 12.46 -33.85
N GLN A 18 19.74 12.85 -35.07
CA GLN A 18 20.69 13.31 -36.09
C GLN A 18 21.48 14.54 -35.60
N ARG A 19 20.80 15.52 -35.01
CA ARG A 19 21.46 16.73 -34.49
C ARG A 19 22.43 16.45 -33.35
N ILE A 20 22.12 15.48 -32.49
CA ILE A 20 23.02 15.01 -31.42
C ILE A 20 24.30 14.44 -32.03
N ARG A 21 24.19 13.59 -33.07
CA ARG A 21 25.34 12.99 -33.76
C ARG A 21 26.19 14.04 -34.45
N GLU A 22 25.58 14.96 -35.20
CA GLU A 22 26.29 16.06 -35.87
C GLU A 22 27.08 16.93 -34.89
N LEU A 23 26.47 17.34 -33.77
CA LEU A 23 27.18 18.14 -32.76
C LEU A 23 28.34 17.35 -32.15
N ARG A 24 28.18 16.04 -31.96
CA ARG A 24 29.23 15.19 -31.43
C ARG A 24 30.39 15.03 -32.42
N GLU A 25 30.11 14.84 -33.70
CA GLU A 25 31.09 14.80 -34.79
C GLU A 25 31.88 16.11 -34.91
N LEU A 26 31.23 17.25 -34.65
CA LEU A 26 31.87 18.56 -34.56
C LEU A 26 32.70 18.78 -33.27
N GLY A 27 32.85 17.75 -32.44
CA GLY A 27 33.66 17.78 -31.23
C GLY A 27 32.97 18.34 -30.00
N ALA A 28 31.65 18.58 -30.03
CA ALA A 28 30.94 19.05 -28.85
C ALA A 28 30.95 17.99 -27.73
N THR A 29 31.19 18.46 -26.51
CA THR A 29 31.08 17.64 -25.28
C THR A 29 29.61 17.38 -24.93
N TYR A 30 29.35 16.36 -24.12
CA TYR A 30 28.00 16.12 -23.60
C TYR A 30 27.41 17.36 -22.92
N GLN A 31 28.20 18.15 -22.18
CA GLN A 31 27.71 19.37 -21.55
C GLN A 31 27.26 20.43 -22.55
N GLN A 32 28.03 20.63 -23.63
CA GLN A 32 27.69 21.56 -24.70
C GLN A 32 26.42 21.12 -25.43
N ILE A 33 26.32 19.84 -25.80
CA ILE A 33 25.12 19.29 -26.45
C ILE A 33 23.89 19.48 -25.57
N ARG A 34 24.00 19.22 -24.25
CA ARG A 34 22.91 19.47 -23.28
C ARG A 34 22.49 20.94 -23.24
N ALA A 35 23.45 21.85 -23.22
CA ALA A 35 23.17 23.28 -23.19
C ALA A 35 22.53 23.78 -24.50
N THR A 36 22.98 23.27 -25.64
CA THR A 36 22.46 23.64 -26.98
C THR A 36 21.08 23.09 -27.24
N LEU A 37 20.81 21.83 -26.88
CA LEU A 37 19.57 21.13 -27.22
C LEU A 37 18.59 21.00 -26.05
N GLY A 38 18.95 21.43 -24.84
CA GLY A 38 18.10 21.31 -23.65
C GLY A 38 17.87 19.88 -23.16
N LEU A 39 18.75 18.93 -23.53
CA LEU A 39 18.58 17.51 -23.24
C LEU A 39 19.28 17.06 -21.95
N THR A 40 18.91 15.88 -21.45
CA THR A 40 19.62 15.20 -20.38
C THR A 40 20.81 14.39 -20.91
N ALA A 41 21.78 14.11 -20.05
CA ALA A 41 22.93 13.27 -20.41
C ALA A 41 22.53 11.85 -20.81
N ARG A 42 21.44 11.32 -20.25
CA ARG A 42 20.92 9.98 -20.57
C ARG A 42 20.27 9.94 -21.95
N GLU A 43 19.54 10.99 -22.35
CA GLU A 43 18.96 11.07 -23.70
C GLU A 43 20.04 11.16 -24.76
N ILE A 44 21.10 11.95 -24.51
CA ILE A 44 22.26 12.02 -25.41
C ILE A 44 22.95 10.64 -25.51
N ASP A 45 23.16 9.97 -24.37
CA ASP A 45 23.80 8.66 -24.35
C ASP A 45 22.94 7.56 -24.98
N SER A 46 21.62 7.69 -24.98
CA SER A 46 20.74 6.76 -25.69
C SER A 46 20.92 6.79 -27.22
N VAL A 47 21.46 7.91 -27.74
CA VAL A 47 21.73 8.09 -29.17
C VAL A 47 23.19 7.79 -29.51
N LEU A 48 24.13 8.26 -28.67
CA LEU A 48 25.57 8.11 -28.90
C LEU A 48 26.14 6.78 -28.41
N GLY A 49 25.58 6.21 -27.34
CA GLY A 49 26.02 4.95 -26.75
C GLY A 49 27.41 4.97 -26.08
N GLU A 50 28.13 6.11 -26.08
CA GLU A 50 29.54 6.17 -25.67
C GLU A 50 29.76 5.76 -24.22
N ALA A 51 28.91 6.24 -23.29
CA ALA A 51 29.07 5.87 -21.89
C ALA A 51 28.73 4.38 -21.73
N ALA A 52 27.67 3.89 -22.38
CA ALA A 52 27.27 2.48 -22.33
C ALA A 52 28.38 1.55 -22.84
N THR A 53 29.03 1.88 -23.96
CA THR A 53 30.18 1.13 -24.49
C THR A 53 31.36 1.13 -23.52
N LEU A 54 31.72 2.29 -22.97
CA LEU A 54 32.81 2.36 -21.99
C LEU A 54 32.49 1.53 -20.72
N ALA A 55 31.23 1.49 -20.30
CA ALA A 55 30.80 0.67 -19.18
C ALA A 55 30.85 -0.84 -19.50
N SER A 56 30.47 -1.26 -20.71
CA SER A 56 30.60 -2.67 -21.13
C SER A 56 32.05 -3.11 -21.25
N ASP A 57 32.95 -2.18 -21.57
CA ASP A 57 34.40 -2.41 -21.64
C ASP A 57 35.07 -2.43 -20.24
N GLY A 58 34.27 -2.32 -19.17
CA GLY A 58 34.75 -2.44 -17.79
C GLY A 58 35.34 -1.17 -17.19
N HIS A 59 35.20 -0.01 -17.84
CA HIS A 59 35.68 1.25 -17.27
C HIS A 59 34.90 1.66 -16.01
N SER A 60 35.62 2.19 -15.02
CA SER A 60 35.00 2.74 -13.82
C SER A 60 34.20 4.01 -14.14
N GLN A 61 33.19 4.33 -13.33
CA GLN A 61 32.37 5.54 -13.50
C GLN A 61 33.19 6.84 -13.52
N SER A 62 34.33 6.87 -12.82
CA SER A 62 35.23 8.04 -12.82
C SER A 62 35.99 8.18 -14.13
N GLU A 63 36.36 7.08 -14.77
CA GLU A 63 37.03 7.07 -16.08
C GLU A 63 36.05 7.43 -17.19
N ILE A 64 34.84 6.86 -17.15
CA ILE A 64 33.77 7.21 -18.08
C ILE A 64 33.48 8.72 -18.01
N ALA A 65 33.28 9.26 -16.80
CA ALA A 65 33.07 10.69 -16.55
C ALA A 65 34.15 11.57 -17.18
N ARG A 66 35.41 11.17 -17.04
CA ARG A 66 36.55 11.90 -17.61
C ARG A 66 36.56 11.85 -19.14
N ARG A 67 36.25 10.69 -19.73
CA ARG A 67 36.28 10.49 -21.20
C ARG A 67 35.14 11.22 -21.93
N ILE A 68 33.94 11.25 -21.36
CA ILE A 68 32.77 11.89 -21.99
C ILE A 68 32.54 13.34 -21.53
N GLY A 69 33.37 13.84 -20.61
CA GLY A 69 33.33 15.23 -20.12
C GLY A 69 32.14 15.53 -19.21
N LEU A 70 31.70 14.57 -18.39
CA LEU A 70 30.60 14.73 -17.45
C LEU A 70 31.07 14.64 -15.99
N PRO A 71 30.39 15.30 -15.04
CA PRO A 71 30.66 15.07 -13.62
C PRO A 71 30.41 13.61 -13.25
N ARG A 72 31.23 13.04 -12.36
CA ARG A 72 31.07 11.65 -11.86
C ARG A 72 29.65 11.39 -11.35
N SER A 73 29.05 12.34 -10.62
CA SER A 73 27.68 12.22 -10.10
C SER A 73 26.61 12.16 -11.21
N THR A 74 26.88 12.73 -12.38
CA THR A 74 25.99 12.63 -13.55
C THR A 74 26.11 11.26 -14.18
N VAL A 75 27.34 10.76 -14.39
CA VAL A 75 27.60 9.40 -14.88
C VAL A 75 27.04 8.34 -13.93
N GLN A 76 27.25 8.51 -12.62
CA GLN A 76 26.66 7.67 -11.61
C GLN A 76 25.13 7.68 -11.66
N ARG A 77 24.47 8.79 -12.00
CA ARG A 77 23.01 8.83 -12.20
C ARG A 77 22.56 8.20 -13.52
N MET A 78 23.41 8.22 -14.55
CA MET A 78 23.14 7.56 -15.83
C MET A 78 23.17 6.03 -15.67
N PHE A 79 24.17 5.50 -14.94
CA PHE A 79 24.36 4.06 -14.67
C PHE A 79 23.78 3.55 -13.37
N ALA A 80 23.41 4.44 -12.45
CA ALA A 80 22.35 4.12 -11.50
C ALA A 80 21.20 3.83 -12.41
N SER A 81 21.01 2.54 -12.68
CA SER A 81 19.90 2.06 -13.44
C SER A 81 18.69 2.80 -12.89
N THR A 82 17.67 2.95 -13.72
CA THR A 82 16.35 2.60 -13.20
C THR A 82 16.53 1.16 -12.74
N ALA A 83 17.20 0.96 -11.60
CA ALA A 83 17.23 -0.28 -10.88
C ALA A 83 15.73 -0.39 -10.66
N GLN A 84 15.11 -1.25 -11.46
CA GLN A 84 13.90 -1.90 -11.04
C GLN A 84 14.28 -2.33 -9.63
N LEU A 85 13.86 -1.53 -8.66
CA LEU A 85 14.17 -1.74 -7.26
C LEU A 85 13.66 -3.15 -7.06
N ARG A 86 14.59 -4.12 -6.99
CA ARG A 86 14.20 -5.52 -6.91
C ARG A 86 13.29 -5.57 -5.69
N PRO A 87 12.00 -5.91 -5.85
CA PRO A 87 11.06 -5.76 -4.76
C PRO A 87 11.57 -6.57 -3.58
N THR A 88 11.85 -5.89 -2.46
CA THR A 88 12.25 -6.58 -1.24
C THR A 88 11.02 -7.26 -0.65
N ALA A 89 11.21 -8.30 0.19
CA ALA A 89 10.10 -8.93 0.89
C ALA A 89 9.23 -7.90 1.63
N ARG A 90 9.86 -6.89 2.24
CA ARG A 90 9.17 -5.79 2.92
C ARG A 90 8.36 -4.90 1.96
N MET A 91 8.90 -4.59 0.79
CA MET A 91 8.16 -3.84 -0.24
C MET A 91 6.94 -4.63 -0.71
N ASN A 92 7.08 -5.95 -0.90
CA ASN A 92 5.96 -6.82 -1.28
C ASN A 92 4.90 -6.91 -0.18
N LEU A 93 5.30 -7.01 1.09
CA LEU A 93 4.38 -6.98 2.23
C LEU A 93 3.60 -5.66 2.31
N ALA A 94 4.29 -4.53 2.19
CA ALA A 94 3.66 -3.21 2.22
C ALA A 94 2.69 -3.02 1.03
N ALA A 95 3.09 -3.44 -0.16
CA ALA A 95 2.27 -3.36 -1.36
C ALA A 95 1.04 -4.27 -1.25
N GLY A 96 1.21 -5.53 -0.83
CA GLY A 96 0.14 -6.50 -0.64
C GLY A 96 -0.91 -5.98 0.35
N LEU A 97 -0.47 -5.50 1.52
CA LEU A 97 -1.39 -4.93 2.51
C LEU A 97 -2.15 -3.72 1.95
N ALA A 98 -1.48 -2.81 1.25
CA ALA A 98 -2.14 -1.64 0.67
C ALA A 98 -3.12 -2.02 -0.46
N VAL A 99 -2.87 -3.11 -1.18
CA VAL A 99 -3.80 -3.67 -2.17
C VAL A 99 -5.04 -4.24 -1.50
N ASP A 100 -4.85 -5.10 -0.49
CA ASP A 100 -5.95 -5.72 0.24
C ASP A 100 -6.84 -4.68 0.94
N MET A 101 -6.25 -3.59 1.44
CA MET A 101 -6.96 -2.54 2.18
C MET A 101 -7.35 -1.31 1.33
N TYR A 102 -7.28 -1.40 0.00
CA TYR A 102 -7.50 -0.27 -0.94
C TYR A 102 -6.47 0.86 -0.85
N GLY A 103 -5.81 1.01 0.28
CA GLY A 103 -4.73 1.92 0.58
C GLY A 103 -4.44 1.86 2.07
N LEU A 104 -3.37 2.50 2.53
CA LEU A 104 -3.04 2.51 3.95
C LEU A 104 -2.38 3.82 4.37
N GLN A 105 -2.76 4.37 5.52
CA GLN A 105 -2.01 5.48 6.12
C GLN A 105 -0.67 4.99 6.67
N LEU A 106 0.37 5.81 6.50
CA LEU A 106 1.74 5.41 6.78
C LEU A 106 2.00 5.08 8.27
N ASP A 107 1.20 5.62 9.19
CA ASP A 107 1.27 5.26 10.62
C ASP A 107 0.71 3.86 10.91
N VAL A 108 -0.38 3.47 10.26
CA VAL A 108 -0.91 2.10 10.33
C VAL A 108 0.09 1.13 9.69
N LEU A 109 0.71 1.51 8.56
CA LEU A 109 1.78 0.73 7.94
C LEU A 109 3.00 0.58 8.86
N ALA A 110 3.35 1.62 9.62
CA ALA A 110 4.43 1.59 10.59
C ALA A 110 4.19 0.55 11.68
N LEU A 111 2.97 0.49 12.20
CA LEU A 111 2.57 -0.53 13.18
C LEU A 111 2.59 -1.94 12.61
N PHE A 112 2.10 -2.11 11.37
CA PHE A 112 2.13 -3.39 10.66
C PHE A 112 3.55 -3.92 10.46
N LEU A 113 4.44 -3.08 9.90
CA LEU A 113 5.83 -3.45 9.63
C LEU A 113 6.73 -3.42 10.85
N ASN A 114 6.22 -2.99 12.01
CA ASN A 114 6.98 -2.72 13.23
C ASN A 114 8.19 -1.80 12.95
N MET A 115 7.94 -0.67 12.29
CA MET A 115 8.94 0.31 11.87
C MET A 115 8.62 1.70 12.43
N ASP A 116 9.64 2.55 12.55
CA ASP A 116 9.41 3.97 12.79
C ASP A 116 8.84 4.67 11.55
N LEU A 117 8.00 5.66 11.79
CA LEU A 117 7.33 6.42 10.74
C LEU A 117 8.30 7.02 9.69
N PRO A 118 9.48 7.59 10.04
CA PRO A 118 10.43 8.08 9.03
C PRO A 118 10.93 6.99 8.07
N HIS A 119 11.18 5.78 8.57
CA HIS A 119 11.60 4.65 7.74
C HIS A 119 10.48 4.19 6.80
N VAL A 120 9.23 4.29 7.24
CA VAL A 120 8.08 4.01 6.39
C VAL A 120 7.90 5.07 5.30
N TYR A 121 8.19 6.34 5.57
CA TYR A 121 8.23 7.37 4.52
C TYR A 121 9.30 7.08 3.47
N GLU A 122 10.48 6.61 3.86
CA GLU A 122 11.51 6.18 2.91
C GLU A 122 11.09 4.95 2.10
N LEU A 123 10.45 3.96 2.74
CA LEU A 123 9.86 2.82 2.03
C LEU A 123 8.81 3.27 1.01
N ALA A 124 7.93 4.20 1.38
CA ALA A 124 6.92 4.75 0.48
C ALA A 124 7.56 5.48 -0.72
N LYS A 125 8.65 6.23 -0.50
CA LYS A 125 9.43 6.85 -1.60
C LYS A 125 10.02 5.80 -2.54
N GLN A 126 10.55 4.70 -2.00
CA GLN A 126 11.10 3.59 -2.80
C GLN A 126 10.01 2.90 -3.62
N LEU A 127 8.87 2.57 -3.00
CA LEU A 127 7.71 1.98 -3.69
C LEU A 127 7.20 2.89 -4.81
N ARG A 128 7.17 4.21 -4.58
CA ARG A 128 6.78 5.19 -5.60
C ARG A 128 7.78 5.21 -6.76
N LYS A 129 9.08 5.23 -6.46
CA LYS A 129 10.14 5.19 -7.48
C LYS A 129 10.09 3.89 -8.30
N ALA A 130 9.64 2.79 -7.69
CA ALA A 130 9.42 1.50 -8.34
C ALA A 130 8.10 1.42 -9.15
N GLY A 131 7.25 2.46 -9.13
CA GLY A 131 5.95 2.45 -9.82
C GLY A 131 4.87 1.57 -9.18
N VAL A 132 5.12 1.07 -7.95
CA VAL A 132 4.22 0.17 -7.22
C VAL A 132 3.05 0.95 -6.60
N VAL A 133 3.31 2.17 -6.15
CA VAL A 133 2.31 3.04 -5.50
C VAL A 133 2.22 4.38 -6.23
N ARG A 134 1.05 5.02 -6.12
CA ARG A 134 0.82 6.37 -6.64
C ARG A 134 1.56 7.41 -5.79
N ALA A 135 1.54 8.66 -6.24
CA ALA A 135 1.94 9.77 -5.38
C ALA A 135 1.11 9.76 -4.10
N LEU A 136 1.74 10.01 -2.95
CA LEU A 136 1.06 10.05 -1.66
C LEU A 136 0.00 11.14 -1.68
N PHE A 137 -1.25 10.78 -1.38
CA PHE A 137 -2.40 11.70 -1.35
C PHE A 137 -2.68 12.07 0.10
N ASP A 138 -2.95 13.35 0.28
CA ASP A 138 -3.45 13.89 1.54
C ASP A 138 -4.97 13.67 1.52
N GLN A 139 -5.43 12.68 2.28
CA GLN A 139 -6.85 12.56 2.62
C GLN A 139 -7.03 12.85 4.11
N PRO A 140 -7.89 13.82 4.47
CA PRO A 140 -8.20 14.11 5.86
C PRO A 140 -8.99 12.96 6.52
N PRO A 141 -8.83 12.72 7.83
CA PRO A 141 -7.77 13.22 8.72
C PRO A 141 -6.53 12.28 8.75
N GLY A 142 -5.37 12.84 9.08
CA GLY A 142 -4.19 12.06 9.50
C GLY A 142 -3.03 11.98 8.50
N PRO A 143 -2.11 11.02 8.69
CA PRO A 143 -0.91 10.86 7.86
C PRO A 143 -1.22 10.59 6.39
N LYS A 144 -0.22 10.80 5.53
CA LYS A 144 -0.35 10.51 4.10
C LYS A 144 -0.71 9.04 3.88
N TRP A 145 -1.41 8.79 2.79
CA TRP A 145 -1.79 7.44 2.41
C TRP A 145 -0.88 6.88 1.32
N LEU A 146 -0.62 5.58 1.40
CA LEU A 146 0.01 4.74 0.39
C LEU A 146 -1.08 3.98 -0.37
N VAL A 147 -1.30 4.32 -1.65
CA VAL A 147 -2.26 3.62 -2.53
C VAL A 147 -1.51 2.95 -3.67
N PRO A 148 -1.81 1.67 -3.96
CA PRO A 148 -1.21 0.95 -5.07
C PRO A 148 -1.62 1.57 -6.41
N THR A 149 -0.80 1.37 -7.44
CA THR A 149 -1.24 1.60 -8.82
C THR A 149 -2.27 0.52 -9.21
N SER A 150 -3.14 0.82 -10.19
CA SER A 150 -4.13 -0.17 -10.67
C SER A 150 -3.47 -1.43 -11.21
N SER A 151 -2.32 -1.30 -11.88
CA SER A 151 -1.50 -2.43 -12.36
C SER A 151 -0.93 -3.27 -11.21
N THR A 152 -0.45 -2.63 -10.14
CA THR A 152 0.03 -3.32 -8.93
C THR A 152 -1.12 -4.08 -8.27
N ALA A 153 -2.28 -3.44 -8.09
CA ALA A 153 -3.46 -4.11 -7.55
C ALA A 153 -3.84 -5.32 -8.41
N ALA A 154 -3.92 -5.16 -9.73
CA ALA A 154 -4.28 -6.25 -10.62
C ALA A 154 -3.30 -7.43 -10.57
N THR A 155 -2.00 -7.13 -10.51
CA THR A 155 -0.94 -8.15 -10.42
C THR A 155 -1.01 -8.91 -9.10
N HIS A 156 -1.18 -8.21 -7.98
CA HIS A 156 -1.26 -8.83 -6.65
C HIS A 156 -2.54 -9.65 -6.43
N LEU A 157 -3.65 -9.20 -6.99
CA LEU A 157 -4.94 -9.86 -6.83
C LEU A 157 -5.08 -11.04 -7.79
N GLY A 158 -4.51 -10.94 -9.01
CA GLY A 158 -4.74 -11.91 -10.08
C GLY A 158 -5.97 -11.60 -10.94
N TRP A 159 -6.65 -10.48 -10.68
CA TRP A 159 -7.74 -9.94 -11.52
C TRP A 159 -7.69 -8.42 -11.54
N VAL A 160 -8.30 -7.79 -12.55
CA VAL A 160 -8.39 -6.33 -12.66
C VAL A 160 -9.57 -5.82 -11.83
N PRO A 161 -9.37 -4.96 -10.81
CA PRO A 161 -10.48 -4.34 -10.08
C PRO A 161 -11.28 -3.40 -10.99
N ALA A 162 -12.59 -3.61 -11.10
CA ALA A 162 -13.40 -2.92 -12.11
C ALA A 162 -13.74 -1.45 -11.78
N THR A 163 -13.93 -1.10 -10.50
CA THR A 163 -14.51 0.20 -10.11
C THR A 163 -13.74 0.91 -9.00
N THR A 164 -13.40 0.20 -7.93
CA THR A 164 -12.77 0.80 -6.75
C THR A 164 -11.45 0.11 -6.45
N TRP A 165 -10.33 0.71 -6.84
CA TRP A 165 -9.00 0.22 -6.46
C TRP A 165 -8.29 1.10 -5.42
N SER A 166 -8.85 2.28 -5.10
CA SER A 166 -8.38 3.20 -4.05
C SER A 166 -9.52 3.64 -3.13
N PRO A 167 -9.26 4.01 -1.87
CA PRO A 167 -10.30 4.43 -0.92
C PRO A 167 -11.00 5.71 -1.41
N PRO A 168 -12.34 5.71 -1.56
CA PRO A 168 -13.12 6.93 -1.76
C PRO A 168 -12.95 7.88 -0.56
N PRO A 169 -12.88 9.21 -0.79
CA PRO A 169 -12.72 10.18 0.30
C PRO A 169 -13.75 10.06 1.42
N LYS A 170 -15.02 9.78 1.07
CA LYS A 170 -16.12 9.65 2.04
C LYS A 170 -15.99 8.42 2.95
N ASP A 171 -15.25 7.40 2.52
CA ASP A 171 -15.13 6.12 3.21
C ASP A 171 -13.71 5.93 3.79
N ALA A 172 -12.85 6.93 3.69
CA ALA A 172 -11.44 6.84 4.08
C ALA A 172 -11.26 6.51 5.56
N GLY A 173 -12.10 7.07 6.43
CA GLY A 173 -12.14 6.76 7.85
C GLY A 173 -12.45 5.28 8.09
N HIS A 174 -13.45 4.74 7.37
CA HIS A 174 -13.81 3.32 7.43
C HIS A 174 -12.65 2.42 6.97
N TYR A 175 -12.07 2.67 5.80
CA TYR A 175 -10.93 1.87 5.31
C TYR A 175 -9.73 1.92 6.25
N ARG A 176 -9.47 3.07 6.89
CA ARG A 176 -8.43 3.17 7.92
C ARG A 176 -8.76 2.26 9.09
N ALA A 177 -9.99 2.31 9.61
CA ALA A 177 -10.40 1.51 10.76
C ALA A 177 -10.36 0.01 10.47
N VAL A 178 -10.83 -0.43 9.29
CA VAL A 178 -10.69 -1.84 8.87
C VAL A 178 -9.23 -2.25 8.77
N ALA A 179 -8.35 -1.38 8.29
CA ALA A 179 -6.92 -1.70 8.22
C ALA A 179 -6.28 -1.80 9.61
N GLN A 180 -6.67 -0.93 10.54
CA GLN A 180 -6.27 -1.02 11.95
C GLN A 180 -6.78 -2.32 12.59
N ALA A 181 -8.03 -2.70 12.34
CA ALA A 181 -8.60 -3.97 12.79
C ALA A 181 -7.80 -5.17 12.25
N ARG A 182 -7.47 -5.19 10.95
CA ARG A 182 -6.60 -6.23 10.36
C ARG A 182 -5.26 -6.30 11.08
N VAL A 183 -4.62 -5.15 11.33
CA VAL A 183 -3.28 -5.11 11.95
C VAL A 183 -3.33 -5.60 13.40
N MET A 184 -4.39 -5.21 14.12
CA MET A 184 -4.62 -5.63 15.50
C MET A 184 -4.91 -7.13 15.61
N LEU A 185 -5.78 -7.66 14.76
CA LEU A 185 -6.25 -9.04 14.82
C LEU A 185 -5.25 -10.03 14.23
N ALA A 186 -4.73 -9.74 13.03
CA ALA A 186 -3.92 -10.68 12.27
C ALA A 186 -2.44 -10.29 12.17
N GLY A 187 -1.99 -9.16 12.75
CA GLY A 187 -0.57 -8.79 12.76
C GLY A 187 0.08 -8.71 11.37
N THR A 188 1.08 -9.55 11.11
CA THR A 188 1.72 -9.71 9.78
C THR A 188 1.36 -11.02 9.09
N ASP A 189 0.52 -11.85 9.72
CA ASP A 189 0.04 -13.10 9.15
C ASP A 189 -0.94 -12.76 8.01
N LEU A 190 -0.57 -13.11 6.79
CA LEU A 190 -1.36 -12.82 5.60
C LEU A 190 -2.50 -13.83 5.40
N ASP A 191 -2.36 -15.04 5.93
CA ASP A 191 -3.33 -16.12 5.74
C ASP A 191 -4.44 -16.06 6.79
N ALA A 192 -4.20 -15.33 7.89
CA ALA A 192 -5.20 -15.08 8.93
C ALA A 192 -6.26 -14.02 8.56
N TRP A 193 -6.20 -13.40 7.38
CA TRP A 193 -7.15 -12.35 6.98
C TRP A 193 -7.59 -12.45 5.52
N ILE A 194 -8.90 -12.39 5.27
CA ILE A 194 -9.47 -12.22 3.94
C ILE A 194 -10.11 -10.82 3.86
N SER A 195 -9.65 -10.00 2.92
CA SER A 195 -10.12 -8.62 2.74
C SER A 195 -11.51 -8.55 2.11
N GLU A 196 -12.29 -7.52 2.47
CA GLU A 196 -13.57 -7.18 1.82
C GLU A 196 -13.46 -7.19 0.29
N ARG A 197 -12.34 -6.73 -0.26
CA ARG A 197 -12.08 -6.75 -1.71
C ARG A 197 -12.12 -8.16 -2.29
N ARG A 198 -11.48 -9.12 -1.63
CA ARG A 198 -11.46 -10.54 -2.04
C ARG A 198 -12.87 -11.13 -1.92
N LEU A 199 -13.54 -10.87 -0.79
CA LEU A 199 -14.90 -11.33 -0.54
C LEU A 199 -15.89 -10.80 -1.59
N ARG A 200 -15.80 -9.50 -1.92
CA ARG A 200 -16.61 -8.88 -2.97
C ARG A 200 -16.35 -9.52 -4.32
N HIS A 201 -15.08 -9.76 -4.67
CA HIS A 201 -14.74 -10.37 -5.95
C HIS A 201 -15.31 -11.78 -6.08
N GLU A 202 -15.18 -12.61 -5.04
CA GLU A 202 -15.76 -13.95 -4.98
C GLU A 202 -17.29 -13.91 -5.14
N ALA A 203 -17.95 -13.02 -4.40
CA ALA A 203 -19.40 -12.86 -4.48
C ALA A 203 -19.86 -12.31 -5.85
N GLU A 204 -19.05 -11.46 -6.51
CA GLU A 204 -19.30 -11.00 -7.87
C GLU A 204 -19.20 -12.13 -8.91
N ILE A 205 -18.22 -13.03 -8.77
CA ILE A 205 -18.09 -14.21 -9.62
C ILE A 205 -19.31 -15.11 -9.41
N GLU A 206 -19.64 -15.44 -8.17
CA GLU A 206 -20.77 -16.29 -7.84
C GLU A 206 -22.10 -15.69 -8.35
N ALA A 207 -22.29 -14.39 -8.18
CA ALA A 207 -23.47 -13.70 -8.70
C ALA A 207 -23.55 -13.76 -10.24
N ARG A 208 -22.41 -13.69 -10.95
CA ARG A 208 -22.36 -13.84 -12.42
C ARG A 208 -22.72 -15.25 -12.85
N ASP A 209 -22.21 -16.27 -12.17
CA ASP A 209 -22.52 -17.67 -12.49
C ASP A 209 -24.01 -17.97 -12.25
N ARG A 210 -24.62 -17.30 -11.26
CA ARG A 210 -26.07 -17.36 -11.03
C ARG A 210 -26.91 -16.61 -12.07
N ARG A 211 -26.36 -15.67 -12.89
CA ARG A 211 -27.13 -14.83 -13.84
C ARG A 211 -27.85 -15.58 -14.96
N GLY A 212 -27.65 -16.89 -15.12
CA GLY A 212 -28.60 -17.74 -15.84
C GLY A 212 -30.01 -17.77 -15.23
N ARG A 213 -30.17 -17.29 -13.99
CA ARG A 213 -31.41 -17.15 -13.23
C ARG A 213 -31.46 -15.76 -12.57
N ARG A 214 -32.23 -14.83 -13.16
CA ARG A 214 -32.66 -13.50 -12.67
C ARG A 214 -31.72 -12.75 -11.68
N THR A 215 -31.12 -11.66 -12.17
CA THR A 215 -30.64 -10.48 -11.40
C THR A 215 -30.04 -10.77 -10.02
N GLY A 216 -28.92 -11.50 -9.98
CA GLY A 216 -28.18 -11.72 -8.72
C GLY A 216 -27.56 -10.41 -8.22
N SER A 217 -28.09 -9.87 -7.12
CA SER A 217 -27.39 -8.89 -6.29
C SER A 217 -26.30 -9.61 -5.49
N ILE A 218 -25.20 -8.92 -5.19
CA ILE A 218 -24.00 -9.49 -4.54
C ILE A 218 -24.23 -9.81 -3.05
N GLY A 219 -25.39 -9.44 -2.48
CA GLY A 219 -25.67 -9.63 -1.06
C GLY A 219 -24.83 -8.73 -0.16
N HIS A 220 -24.81 -9.04 1.14
CA HIS A 220 -23.98 -8.38 2.14
C HIS A 220 -22.54 -8.89 2.06
N ILE A 221 -21.56 -7.99 2.20
CA ILE A 221 -20.13 -8.31 2.22
C ILE A 221 -19.54 -7.75 3.52
N HIS A 222 -18.84 -8.59 4.26
CA HIS A 222 -18.12 -8.20 5.48
C HIS A 222 -16.90 -7.34 5.18
N ASP A 223 -16.48 -6.52 6.15
CA ASP A 223 -15.25 -5.72 6.05
C ASP A 223 -13.98 -6.59 6.04
N GLY A 224 -14.09 -7.81 6.57
CA GLY A 224 -13.12 -8.87 6.38
C GLY A 224 -13.55 -10.18 7.02
N ARG A 225 -12.71 -11.20 6.86
CA ARG A 225 -12.77 -12.42 7.66
C ARG A 225 -11.44 -12.62 8.36
N PHE A 226 -11.49 -13.01 9.62
CA PHE A 226 -10.32 -13.21 10.47
C PHE A 226 -10.26 -14.67 10.93
N HIS A 227 -9.12 -15.32 10.78
CA HIS A 227 -8.85 -16.64 11.33
C HIS A 227 -8.01 -16.52 12.60
N GLY A 228 -8.62 -16.77 13.75
CA GLY A 228 -7.93 -16.62 15.03
C GLY A 228 -8.84 -16.78 16.23
N VAL A 229 -8.37 -16.30 17.38
CA VAL A 229 -9.08 -16.41 18.65
C VAL A 229 -9.85 -15.13 18.94
N VAL A 230 -11.16 -15.26 19.17
CA VAL A 230 -12.02 -14.19 19.71
C VAL A 230 -12.73 -14.76 20.94
N ASP A 231 -12.62 -14.08 22.07
CA ASP A 231 -13.16 -14.48 23.38
C ASP A 231 -12.93 -15.97 23.74
N GLY A 232 -11.71 -16.45 23.47
CA GLY A 232 -11.30 -17.83 23.77
C GLY A 232 -11.70 -18.87 22.72
N THR A 233 -12.45 -18.49 21.69
CA THR A 233 -12.88 -19.41 20.62
C THR A 233 -12.04 -19.20 19.35
N TYR A 234 -11.39 -20.28 18.88
CA TYR A 234 -10.55 -20.26 17.67
C TYR A 234 -11.32 -20.65 16.40
N GLY A 235 -11.19 -19.85 15.35
CA GLY A 235 -11.52 -20.23 13.98
C GLY A 235 -11.86 -19.01 13.12
N TRP A 236 -12.72 -19.18 12.11
CA TRP A 236 -13.04 -18.12 11.16
C TRP A 236 -14.20 -17.24 11.64
N TRP A 237 -13.95 -15.94 11.73
CA TRP A 237 -14.88 -14.91 12.15
C TRP A 237 -15.18 -13.95 11.00
N ALA A 238 -16.45 -13.56 10.85
CA ALA A 238 -16.80 -12.36 10.09
C ALA A 238 -16.41 -11.13 10.90
N VAL A 239 -15.87 -10.10 10.24
CA VAL A 239 -15.51 -8.84 10.89
C VAL A 239 -16.33 -7.71 10.28
N GLU A 240 -16.99 -6.95 11.13
CA GLU A 240 -17.67 -5.69 10.80
C GLU A 240 -17.06 -4.58 11.63
N VAL A 241 -16.80 -3.43 11.00
CA VAL A 241 -16.28 -2.23 11.66
C VAL A 241 -17.28 -1.10 11.46
N GLU A 242 -17.77 -0.51 12.54
CA GLU A 242 -18.78 0.55 12.46
C GLU A 242 -18.35 1.78 13.27
N LEU A 243 -18.10 2.87 12.55
CA LEU A 243 -17.63 4.12 13.14
C LEU A 243 -18.77 5.09 13.50
N SER A 244 -19.95 4.90 12.92
CA SER A 244 -21.08 5.83 13.06
C SER A 244 -22.39 5.07 13.16
N SER A 245 -23.32 5.58 13.97
CA SER A 245 -24.63 4.97 14.12
C SER A 245 -25.45 5.05 12.82
N LYS A 246 -26.07 3.93 12.44
CA LYS A 246 -27.03 3.85 11.34
C LYS A 246 -28.44 4.06 11.90
N SER A 247 -29.42 4.42 11.05
CA SER A 247 -30.82 4.35 11.47
C SER A 247 -31.17 2.93 11.93
N PRO A 248 -32.08 2.73 12.91
CA PRO A 248 -32.41 1.40 13.42
C PRO A 248 -32.81 0.40 12.32
N SER A 249 -33.60 0.85 11.34
CA SER A 249 -33.99 0.02 10.19
C SER A 249 -32.81 -0.44 9.31
N ASN A 250 -31.80 0.42 9.15
CA ASN A 250 -30.59 0.09 8.40
C ASN A 250 -29.68 -0.83 9.21
N MET A 251 -29.62 -0.66 10.54
CA MET A 251 -28.89 -1.57 11.42
C MET A 251 -29.52 -2.97 11.39
N ASP A 252 -30.85 -3.08 11.52
CA ASP A 252 -31.55 -4.36 11.42
C ASP A 252 -31.31 -5.06 10.08
N LYS A 253 -31.25 -4.29 8.98
CA LYS A 253 -30.93 -4.84 7.65
C LYS A 253 -29.48 -5.30 7.56
N ALA A 254 -28.54 -4.50 8.05
CA ALA A 254 -27.11 -4.79 8.01
C ALA A 254 -26.77 -6.02 8.87
N LEU A 255 -27.24 -6.07 10.11
CA LEU A 255 -26.98 -7.19 11.03
C LEU A 255 -27.56 -8.50 10.50
N ARG A 256 -28.79 -8.48 9.97
CA ARG A 256 -29.37 -9.66 9.32
C ARG A 256 -28.51 -10.11 8.14
N GLY A 257 -28.12 -9.18 7.27
CA GLY A 257 -27.24 -9.46 6.13
C GLY A 257 -25.92 -10.10 6.57
N ALA A 258 -25.28 -9.55 7.60
CA ALA A 258 -24.04 -10.08 8.16
C ALA A 258 -24.22 -11.51 8.70
N ILE A 259 -25.25 -11.78 9.50
CA ILE A 259 -25.48 -13.13 10.05
C ILE A 259 -25.77 -14.15 8.94
N TRP A 260 -26.60 -13.81 7.95
CA TRP A 260 -26.86 -14.70 6.81
C TRP A 260 -25.58 -15.01 6.03
N THR A 261 -24.79 -13.99 5.67
CA THR A 261 -23.54 -14.17 4.93
C THR A 261 -22.52 -14.99 5.75
N ALA A 262 -22.41 -14.74 7.06
CA ALA A 262 -21.51 -15.49 7.94
C ALA A 262 -21.91 -16.96 8.05
N ARG A 263 -23.22 -17.24 8.12
CA ARG A 263 -23.75 -18.60 8.20
C ARG A 263 -23.50 -19.37 6.91
N ASP A 264 -23.76 -18.74 5.77
CA ASP A 264 -23.55 -19.37 4.45
C ASP A 264 -22.07 -19.69 4.21
N ALA A 265 -21.19 -18.85 4.76
CA ALA A 265 -19.74 -19.07 4.76
C ALA A 265 -19.24 -19.99 5.89
N ARG A 266 -20.14 -20.55 6.72
CA ARG A 266 -19.84 -21.46 7.85
C ARG A 266 -18.80 -20.89 8.83
N LEU A 267 -18.93 -19.60 9.12
CA LEU A 267 -18.10 -18.90 10.11
C LEU A 267 -18.60 -19.21 11.53
N ILE A 268 -17.69 -19.16 12.51
CA ILE A 268 -18.00 -19.41 13.92
C ILE A 268 -18.85 -18.28 14.52
N GLY A 269 -18.61 -17.06 14.04
CA GLY A 269 -19.22 -15.90 14.64
C GLY A 269 -19.01 -14.61 13.86
N LEU A 270 -19.64 -13.57 14.38
CA LEU A 270 -19.51 -12.18 13.96
C LEU A 270 -18.78 -11.40 15.06
N LEU A 271 -17.60 -10.87 14.72
CA LEU A 271 -16.88 -9.89 15.52
C LEU A 271 -17.27 -8.50 15.03
N TYR A 272 -17.97 -7.75 15.87
CA TYR A 272 -18.44 -6.41 15.59
C TYR A 272 -17.60 -5.39 16.37
N LEU A 273 -16.81 -4.59 15.66
CA LEU A 273 -15.95 -3.56 16.21
C LEU A 273 -16.63 -2.20 16.08
N PHE A 274 -16.90 -1.52 17.20
CA PHE A 274 -17.63 -0.25 17.21
C PHE A 274 -16.79 0.88 17.82
N SER A 275 -16.97 2.12 17.35
CA SER A 275 -16.26 3.29 17.90
C SER A 275 -17.00 4.06 19.00
N THR A 276 -18.32 3.90 19.14
CA THR A 276 -19.10 4.66 20.13
C THR A 276 -20.12 3.78 20.85
N SER A 277 -20.49 4.18 22.07
CA SER A 277 -21.56 3.52 22.83
C SER A 277 -22.90 3.56 22.09
N GLU A 278 -23.18 4.63 21.35
CA GLU A 278 -24.40 4.73 20.52
C GLU A 278 -24.45 3.63 19.45
N VAL A 279 -23.33 3.32 18.79
CA VAL A 279 -23.25 2.21 17.84
C VAL A 279 -23.49 0.89 18.56
N ALA A 280 -22.85 0.68 19.72
CA ALA A 280 -23.01 -0.55 20.51
C ALA A 280 -24.47 -0.76 20.93
N ASP A 281 -25.11 0.26 21.49
CA ASP A 281 -26.52 0.22 21.93
C ASP A 281 -27.45 -0.09 20.75
N ASN A 282 -27.18 0.50 19.58
CA ASN A 282 -27.98 0.27 18.38
C ASN A 282 -27.82 -1.16 17.83
N VAL A 283 -26.61 -1.72 17.88
CA VAL A 283 -26.35 -3.12 17.51
C VAL A 283 -27.05 -4.06 18.50
N LEU A 284 -26.90 -3.84 19.81
CA LEU A 284 -27.58 -4.64 20.84
C LEU A 284 -29.11 -4.59 20.67
N ALA A 285 -29.67 -3.41 20.43
CA ALA A 285 -31.08 -3.27 20.18
C ALA A 285 -31.51 -4.00 18.88
N ALA A 286 -30.66 -4.04 17.85
CA ALA A 286 -30.93 -4.82 16.64
C ALA A 286 -30.85 -6.33 16.87
N VAL A 287 -29.98 -6.79 17.78
CA VAL A 287 -29.91 -8.19 18.24
C VAL A 287 -31.21 -8.60 18.90
N ASP A 288 -31.74 -7.78 19.81
CA ASP A 288 -33.02 -8.04 20.49
C ASP A 288 -34.21 -8.12 19.52
N ARG A 289 -34.08 -7.49 18.34
CA ARG A 289 -35.09 -7.51 17.27
C ARG A 289 -34.84 -8.57 16.21
N LEU A 290 -33.84 -9.43 16.37
CA LEU A 290 -33.56 -10.46 15.37
C LEU A 290 -34.74 -11.43 15.24
N PRO A 291 -35.12 -11.79 14.00
CA PRO A 291 -36.08 -12.87 13.78
C PRO A 291 -35.62 -14.17 14.46
N PRO A 292 -36.53 -15.01 14.98
CA PRO A 292 -36.17 -16.26 15.67
C PRO A 292 -35.24 -17.16 14.87
N GLN A 293 -35.42 -17.24 13.55
CA GLN A 293 -34.61 -18.07 12.66
C GLN A 293 -33.14 -17.67 12.61
N LEU A 294 -32.82 -16.43 12.99
CA LEU A 294 -31.46 -15.92 13.09
C LEU A 294 -30.95 -15.93 14.53
N ALA A 295 -31.81 -15.64 15.50
CA ALA A 295 -31.47 -15.66 16.92
C ALA A 295 -31.12 -17.07 17.43
N GLU A 296 -31.68 -18.11 16.81
CA GLU A 296 -31.44 -19.51 17.14
C GLU A 296 -30.21 -20.13 16.45
N LEU A 297 -29.51 -19.37 15.59
CA LEU A 297 -28.29 -19.87 14.97
C LEU A 297 -27.18 -20.04 16.01
N ASP A 298 -26.49 -21.18 15.97
CA ASP A 298 -25.27 -21.43 16.75
C ASP A 298 -24.10 -20.62 16.17
N MET A 299 -24.16 -19.30 16.37
CA MET A 299 -23.20 -18.34 15.90
C MET A 299 -22.91 -17.34 17.01
N GLN A 300 -21.64 -17.16 17.33
CA GLN A 300 -21.25 -16.20 18.35
C GLN A 300 -21.31 -14.78 17.82
N LEU A 301 -21.89 -13.86 18.58
CA LEU A 301 -21.83 -12.43 18.32
C LEU A 301 -21.00 -11.76 19.41
N VAL A 302 -19.85 -11.22 19.03
CA VAL A 302 -18.92 -10.57 19.95
C VAL A 302 -18.83 -9.09 19.58
N LEU A 303 -19.18 -8.22 20.52
CA LEU A 303 -19.07 -6.77 20.36
C LEU A 303 -17.82 -6.28 21.11
N ARG A 304 -16.97 -5.48 20.46
CA ARG A 304 -15.81 -4.86 21.09
C ARG A 304 -15.67 -3.39 20.73
N ASP A 305 -15.24 -2.62 21.72
CA ASP A 305 -14.89 -1.21 21.56
C ASP A 305 -13.58 -1.12 20.76
N PHE A 306 -13.71 -0.71 19.50
CA PHE A 306 -12.63 -0.60 18.53
C PHE A 306 -11.53 0.35 19.02
N ASP A 307 -11.90 1.52 19.52
CA ASP A 307 -10.95 2.57 19.88
C ASP A 307 -10.17 2.18 21.14
N ARG A 308 -10.85 1.54 22.12
CA ARG A 308 -10.19 0.98 23.30
C ARG A 308 -9.24 -0.16 22.95
N ASP A 309 -9.67 -1.09 22.11
CA ASP A 309 -8.84 -2.22 21.69
C ASP A 309 -7.62 -1.73 20.91
N TRP A 310 -7.80 -0.76 20.00
CA TRP A 310 -6.71 -0.15 19.25
C TRP A 310 -5.71 0.61 20.14
N ALA A 311 -6.20 1.38 21.12
CA ALA A 311 -5.35 2.07 22.10
C ALA A 311 -4.54 1.07 22.94
N SER A 312 -5.16 -0.04 23.34
CA SER A 312 -4.49 -1.11 24.09
C SER A 312 -3.42 -1.80 23.25
N PHE A 313 -3.74 -2.14 22.00
CA PHE A 313 -2.81 -2.73 21.04
C PHE A 313 -1.58 -1.84 20.79
N THR A 314 -1.79 -0.55 20.50
CA THR A 314 -0.70 0.39 20.22
C THR A 314 0.18 0.61 21.44
N THR A 315 -0.42 0.77 22.63
CA THR A 315 0.32 0.88 23.90
C THR A 315 1.22 -0.34 24.14
N HIS A 316 0.66 -1.54 23.96
CA HIS A 316 1.42 -2.79 24.11
C HIS A 316 2.57 -2.90 23.10
N ARG A 317 2.32 -2.56 21.83
CA ARG A 317 3.35 -2.54 20.78
C ARG A 317 4.47 -1.55 21.09
N HIS A 318 4.13 -0.36 21.57
CA HIS A 318 5.13 0.63 21.98
C HIS A 318 5.99 0.11 23.13
N ALA A 319 5.41 -0.54 24.14
CA ALA A 319 6.14 -1.13 25.25
C ALA A 319 7.09 -2.27 24.82
N ILE A 320 6.68 -3.13 23.88
CA ILE A 320 7.56 -4.17 23.30
C ILE A 320 8.74 -3.52 22.55
N ARG A 321 8.51 -2.42 21.85
CA ARG A 321 9.56 -1.77 21.08
C ARG A 321 10.57 -1.07 21.99
N THR A 322 10.11 -0.37 23.04
CA THR A 322 11.00 0.30 23.99
C THR A 322 11.84 -0.71 24.77
N SER A 323 11.27 -1.84 25.19
CA SER A 323 12.04 -2.92 25.84
C SER A 323 13.11 -3.51 24.92
N ARG A 324 12.79 -3.80 23.65
CA ARG A 324 13.79 -4.29 22.68
C ARG A 324 14.93 -3.31 22.45
N SER A 325 14.65 -2.01 22.42
CA SER A 325 15.69 -0.98 22.28
C SER A 325 16.56 -0.83 23.53
N ALA A 326 16.01 -1.09 24.73
CA ALA A 326 16.74 -1.07 25.98
C ALA A 326 17.66 -2.29 26.15
N ASP A 327 17.23 -3.47 25.69
CA ASP A 327 18.03 -4.71 25.73
C ASP A 327 19.21 -4.69 24.74
N SER A 328 19.13 -3.89 23.68
CA SER A 328 20.25 -3.65 22.74
C SER A 328 21.27 -2.62 23.26
N GLY A 329 21.60 -2.67 24.55
CA GLY A 329 22.51 -1.73 25.24
C GLY A 329 23.83 -1.46 24.49
N PRO A 330 24.49 -0.32 24.79
CA PRO A 330 25.64 0.15 24.03
C PRO A 330 26.73 -0.92 24.01
N LEU A 331 27.14 -1.33 22.80
CA LEU A 331 28.38 -2.10 22.60
C LEU A 331 29.49 -1.35 23.33
N THR A 332 29.90 -1.89 24.48
CA THR A 332 31.01 -1.37 25.25
C THR A 332 32.22 -1.42 24.31
N PRO A 333 32.90 -0.30 24.04
CA PRO A 333 34.09 -0.35 23.22
C PRO A 333 35.09 -1.24 23.95
N THR A 334 35.39 -2.41 23.37
CA THR A 334 36.50 -3.26 23.77
C THR A 334 37.74 -2.37 23.77
N THR A 335 38.16 -1.95 24.97
CA THR A 335 39.42 -1.25 25.17
C THR A 335 40.52 -2.16 24.66
N SER A 336 41.09 -1.75 23.53
CA SER A 336 42.32 -2.30 22.97
C SER A 336 43.34 -2.43 24.09
N ARG A 337 43.69 -3.67 24.40
CA ARG A 337 44.79 -4.02 25.29
C ARG A 337 46.09 -3.69 24.55
N LYS A 338 46.53 -2.45 24.67
CA LYS A 338 47.92 -2.04 24.49
C LYS A 338 48.26 -1.06 25.60
N ASP A 339 49.42 -1.31 26.18
CA ASP A 339 50.19 -0.41 27.06
C ASP A 339 49.70 -0.45 28.52
N LEU A 340 50.45 -0.86 29.55
CA LEU A 340 51.89 -1.00 29.88
C LEU A 340 51.99 -1.81 31.20
N PRO A 341 53.16 -2.03 31.84
CA PRO A 341 54.55 -2.04 31.37
C PRO A 341 55.21 -3.43 31.38
#